data_AF-A0A9P0CME8-F1
#
_entry.id   AF-A0A9P0CME8-F1
#
_cell.length_a   1.000
_cell.length_b   1.000
_cell.length_c   1.000
_cell.angle_alpha   90.00
_cell.angle_beta   90.00
_cell.angle_gamma   90.00
#
_symmetry.space_group_name_H-M   'P 1'
#
loop_
_entity.id
_entity.type
_entity.pdbx_description
1 polymer ?
#
loop_
_entity_poly.entity_id
_entity_poly.type
_entity_poly.pdbx_seq_one_letter_code
_entity_poly.pdbx_strand_id
1 'polypeptide(L)'
;MLEFFYLSSISTDHLQVIGCDGTSLNTGHKDGVITLLEHQVKRPLQWFICELHANELPLRHLIQHLDGNTSGPCAFQGPIGRALNECEKLSIAKFQVIGSTLPNISFDDLGTNQKYLFDICQAIINGTCSESLSKRNPGMLNH
;
A
#
# COMPACT_ATOMS: atom_id res chain seq x y z
N MET A 1 7.14 14.74 -16.78
CA MET A 1 8.32 14.10 -16.16
C MET A 1 9.64 14.55 -16.81
N LEU A 2 9.83 14.46 -18.14
CA LEU A 2 11.03 15.03 -18.77
C LEU A 2 11.16 16.54 -18.64
N GLU A 3 10.04 17.25 -18.71
CA GLU A 3 10.01 18.69 -18.47
C GLU A 3 10.54 19.01 -17.06
N PHE A 4 10.28 18.16 -16.07
CA PHE A 4 10.88 18.29 -14.75
C PHE A 4 12.42 18.13 -14.81
N PHE A 5 12.95 17.10 -15.47
CA PHE A 5 14.41 16.92 -15.60
C PHE A 5 15.06 18.08 -16.34
N TYR A 6 14.45 18.53 -17.44
CA TYR A 6 14.91 19.66 -18.25
C TYR A 6 14.89 20.98 -17.47
N LEU A 7 13.74 21.34 -16.88
CA LEU A 7 13.59 22.55 -16.08
C LEU A 7 14.47 22.53 -14.82
N SER A 8 14.68 21.36 -14.22
CA SER A 8 15.54 21.20 -13.04
C SER A 8 17.02 21.08 -13.38
N SER A 9 17.40 21.10 -14.67
CA SER A 9 18.79 20.88 -15.13
C SER A 9 19.41 19.58 -14.61
N ILE A 10 18.61 18.54 -14.43
CA ILE A 10 19.05 17.22 -13.96
C ILE A 10 19.37 16.36 -15.18
N SER A 11 20.62 15.94 -15.33
CA SER A 11 20.99 14.97 -16.37
C SER A 11 20.38 13.60 -16.09
N THR A 12 19.90 12.94 -17.15
CA THR A 12 19.39 11.57 -17.10
C THR A 12 20.41 10.53 -17.55
N ASP A 13 21.62 10.95 -17.93
CA ASP A 13 22.66 10.05 -18.47
C ASP A 13 23.07 8.97 -17.47
N HIS A 14 23.07 9.32 -16.19
CA HIS A 14 23.42 8.43 -15.07
C HIS A 14 22.20 7.90 -14.29
N LEU A 15 20.97 8.09 -14.78
CA LEU A 15 19.77 7.59 -14.11
C LEU A 15 19.73 6.05 -14.17
N GLN A 16 20.09 5.34 -13.12
CA GLN A 16 20.16 3.87 -13.19
C GLN A 16 18.92 3.17 -12.64
N VAL A 17 18.29 3.75 -11.62
CA VAL A 17 17.20 3.13 -10.86
C VAL A 17 16.02 4.09 -10.82
N ILE A 18 14.81 3.55 -10.98
CA ILE A 18 13.57 4.28 -10.72
C ILE A 18 12.74 3.52 -9.71
N GLY A 19 12.28 4.23 -8.68
CA GLY A 19 11.41 3.67 -7.66
C GLY A 19 10.07 4.39 -7.61
N CYS A 20 8.99 3.61 -7.51
CA CYS A 20 7.61 4.10 -7.41
C CYS A 20 6.70 2.99 -6.86
N ASP A 21 5.43 3.32 -6.64
CA ASP A 21 4.43 2.29 -6.34
C ASP A 21 4.18 1.35 -7.54
N GLY A 22 3.74 0.13 -7.26
CA GLY A 22 3.47 -0.89 -8.29
C GLY A 22 2.18 -0.71 -9.06
N THR A 23 1.52 0.46 -9.04
CA THR A 23 0.28 0.67 -9.77
C THR A 23 0.48 0.54 -11.29
N SER A 24 -0.57 0.16 -12.02
CA SER A 24 -0.51 0.02 -13.48
C SER A 24 -0.18 1.33 -14.19
N LEU A 25 -0.45 2.48 -13.57
CA LEU A 25 -0.06 3.79 -14.10
C LEU A 25 1.46 3.97 -14.12
N ASN A 26 2.17 3.37 -13.16
CA ASN A 26 3.61 3.46 -13.06
C ASN A 26 4.32 2.35 -13.86
N THR A 27 3.82 1.11 -13.76
CA THR A 27 4.48 -0.11 -14.26
C THR A 27 3.89 -0.67 -15.56
N GLY A 28 2.84 -0.04 -16.11
CA GLY A 28 2.15 -0.53 -17.31
C GLY A 28 3.04 -0.63 -18.56
N HIS A 29 2.91 -1.73 -19.30
CA HIS A 29 3.75 -2.01 -20.49
C HIS A 29 3.54 -1.09 -21.70
N LYS A 30 2.48 -0.28 -21.74
CA LYS A 30 2.16 0.65 -22.84
C LYS A 30 2.31 2.10 -22.39
N ASP A 31 1.50 2.46 -21.40
CA ASP A 31 1.35 3.85 -20.94
C ASP A 31 1.89 4.03 -19.52
N GLY A 32 2.64 3.06 -19.01
CA GLY A 32 3.28 3.15 -17.70
C GLY A 32 4.36 4.23 -17.69
N VAL A 33 4.40 5.02 -16.62
CA VAL A 33 5.38 6.10 -16.45
C VAL A 33 6.82 5.60 -16.67
N ILE A 34 7.18 4.43 -16.15
CA ILE A 34 8.53 3.87 -16.32
C ILE A 34 8.78 3.50 -17.78
N THR A 35 7.84 2.80 -18.43
CA THR A 35 7.93 2.42 -19.85
C THR A 35 8.14 3.66 -20.73
N LEU A 36 7.36 4.72 -20.49
CA LEU A 36 7.49 5.99 -21.21
C LEU A 36 8.86 6.64 -20.97
N LEU A 37 9.37 6.60 -19.74
CA LEU A 37 10.69 7.13 -19.40
C LEU A 37 11.80 6.33 -20.09
N GLU A 38 11.76 5.00 -20.06
CA GLU A 38 12.73 4.11 -20.72
C GLU A 38 12.80 4.34 -22.23
N HIS A 39 11.65 4.52 -22.88
CA HIS A 39 11.59 4.88 -24.30
C HIS A 39 12.29 6.22 -24.59
N GLN A 40 12.15 7.18 -23.68
CA GLN A 40 12.74 8.51 -23.83
C GLN A 40 14.25 8.52 -23.57
N VAL A 41 14.71 7.84 -22.52
CA VAL A 41 16.16 7.69 -22.24
C VAL A 41 16.84 6.66 -23.15
N LYS A 42 16.06 5.93 -23.96
CA LYS A 42 16.50 4.91 -24.93
C LYS A 42 17.33 3.78 -24.29
N ARG A 43 17.02 3.42 -23.04
CA ARG A 43 17.66 2.33 -22.32
C ARG A 43 16.77 1.83 -21.19
N PRO A 44 16.89 0.56 -20.80
CA PRO A 44 16.21 0.05 -19.61
C PRO A 44 16.74 0.72 -18.34
N LEU A 45 15.87 0.86 -17.36
CA LEU A 45 16.18 1.26 -16.00
C LEU A 45 16.04 0.06 -15.07
N GLN A 46 16.75 0.03 -13.95
CA GLN A 46 16.45 -0.91 -12.89
C GLN A 46 15.20 -0.45 -12.16
N TRP A 47 14.21 -1.33 -12.06
CA TRP A 47 12.96 -1.02 -11.38
C TRP A 47 13.11 -1.37 -9.89
N PHE A 48 12.78 -0.42 -9.03
CA PHE A 48 12.68 -0.60 -7.57
C PHE A 48 11.23 -0.36 -7.14
N ILE A 49 10.37 -1.33 -7.42
CA ILE A 49 8.92 -1.18 -7.31
C ILE A 49 8.44 -1.59 -5.92
N CYS A 50 7.48 -0.84 -5.39
CA CYS A 50 6.76 -1.25 -4.20
C CYS A 50 5.79 -2.39 -4.53
N GLU A 51 6.05 -3.57 -3.97
CA GLU A 51 5.21 -4.77 -4.10
C GLU A 51 3.99 -4.79 -3.16
N LEU A 52 3.68 -3.70 -2.44
CA LEU A 52 2.54 -3.65 -1.52
C LEU A 52 1.23 -4.07 -2.22
N HIS A 53 0.99 -3.55 -3.43
CA HIS A 53 -0.21 -3.87 -4.21
C HIS A 53 -0.14 -5.23 -4.92
N ALA A 54 1.03 -5.88 -5.01
CA ALA A 54 1.14 -7.18 -5.65
C ALA A 54 0.37 -8.27 -4.88
N ASN A 55 0.35 -8.16 -3.56
CA ASN A 55 -0.42 -9.06 -2.68
C ASN A 55 -1.94 -8.89 -2.83
N GLU A 56 -2.40 -7.73 -3.33
CA GLU A 56 -3.81 -7.49 -3.60
C GLU A 56 -4.25 -8.17 -4.90
N LEU A 57 -3.36 -8.40 -5.86
CA LEU A 57 -3.72 -8.94 -7.18
C LEU A 57 -4.43 -10.30 -7.11
N PRO A 58 -3.96 -11.30 -6.34
CA PRO A 58 -4.68 -12.57 -6.20
C PRO A 58 -6.06 -12.41 -5.55
N LEU A 59 -6.25 -11.38 -4.72
CA LEU A 59 -7.47 -11.10 -3.98
C LEU A 59 -8.27 -9.94 -4.58
N ARG A 60 -7.93 -9.46 -5.77
CA ARG A 60 -8.42 -8.19 -6.32
C ARG A 60 -9.94 -8.13 -6.35
N HIS A 61 -10.58 -9.18 -6.84
CA HIS A 61 -12.04 -9.24 -6.94
C HIS A 61 -12.73 -9.26 -5.57
N LEU A 62 -12.11 -9.90 -4.58
CA LEU A 62 -12.60 -9.92 -3.20
C LEU A 62 -12.47 -8.53 -2.59
N ILE A 63 -11.29 -7.90 -2.68
CA ILE A 63 -11.03 -6.57 -2.15
C ILE A 63 -11.97 -5.55 -2.81
N GLN A 64 -12.10 -5.58 -4.14
CA GLN A 64 -13.05 -4.73 -4.87
C GLN A 64 -14.51 -4.92 -4.42
N HIS A 65 -14.91 -6.14 -4.06
CA HIS A 65 -16.25 -6.40 -3.55
C HIS A 65 -16.45 -5.86 -2.12
N LEU A 66 -15.44 -6.03 -1.26
CA LEU A 66 -15.48 -5.62 0.14
C LEU A 66 -15.34 -4.11 0.34
N ASP A 67 -14.44 -3.49 -0.42
CA ASP A 67 -14.21 -2.05 -0.41
C ASP A 67 -15.20 -1.32 -1.32
N GLY A 68 -15.67 -1.97 -2.39
CA GLY A 68 -16.58 -1.36 -3.36
C GLY A 68 -15.93 -0.23 -4.15
N ASN A 69 -16.71 0.40 -5.02
CA ASN A 69 -16.22 1.51 -5.83
C ASN A 69 -15.83 2.71 -4.97
N THR A 70 -14.83 3.46 -5.42
CA THR A 70 -14.48 4.75 -4.82
C THR A 70 -15.54 5.79 -5.19
N SER A 71 -16.22 6.40 -4.22
CA SER A 71 -17.09 7.57 -4.44
C SER A 71 -16.33 8.90 -4.37
N GLY A 72 -15.06 8.88 -3.99
CA GLY A 72 -14.15 10.02 -3.89
C GLY A 72 -12.77 9.59 -3.40
N PRO A 73 -11.83 10.53 -3.20
CA PRO A 73 -10.44 10.24 -2.83
C PRO A 73 -10.27 9.45 -1.53
N CYS A 74 -11.22 9.62 -0.59
CA CYS A 74 -11.18 9.01 0.73
C CYS A 74 -12.43 8.18 1.05
N ALA A 75 -13.20 7.76 0.04
CA ALA A 75 -14.51 7.14 0.28
C ALA A 75 -14.75 5.94 -0.60
N PHE A 76 -15.14 4.86 0.06
CA PHE A 76 -15.43 3.54 -0.50
C PHE A 76 -16.90 3.20 -0.27
N GLN A 77 -17.54 2.47 -1.20
CA GLN A 77 -18.98 2.16 -1.14
C GLN A 77 -19.30 0.77 -0.60
N GLY A 78 -18.30 -0.10 -0.51
CA GLY A 78 -18.45 -1.48 -0.07
C GLY A 78 -18.74 -1.62 1.42
N PRO A 79 -19.11 -2.84 1.87
CA PRO A 79 -19.42 -3.10 3.26
C PRO A 79 -18.26 -2.79 4.21
N ILE A 80 -17.02 -3.15 3.84
CA ILE A 80 -15.82 -2.86 4.64
C ILE A 80 -15.36 -1.45 4.38
N GLY A 81 -15.27 -1.05 3.11
CA GLY A 81 -14.77 0.26 2.73
C GLY A 81 -15.48 1.43 3.43
N ARG A 82 -16.80 1.36 3.60
CA ARG A 82 -17.55 2.39 4.36
C ARG A 82 -17.23 2.39 5.85
N ALA A 83 -16.99 1.23 6.44
CA ALA A 83 -16.69 1.08 7.86
C ALA A 83 -15.28 1.60 8.22
N LEU A 84 -14.35 1.62 7.25
CA LEU A 84 -12.98 2.08 7.48
C LEU A 84 -12.87 3.56 7.87
N ASN A 85 -13.80 4.42 7.44
CA ASN A 85 -13.76 5.86 7.74
C ASN A 85 -13.87 6.20 9.22
N GLU A 86 -14.46 5.32 10.02
CA GLU A 86 -14.65 5.51 11.45
C GLU A 86 -14.32 4.23 12.22
N CYS A 87 -13.44 3.38 11.67
CA CYS A 87 -13.20 2.06 12.24
C CYS A 87 -12.65 2.11 13.67
N GLU A 88 -11.95 3.18 14.03
CA GLU A 88 -11.44 3.42 15.38
C GLU A 88 -12.53 3.66 16.43
N LYS A 89 -13.77 3.95 15.98
CA LYS A 89 -14.95 4.12 16.83
C LYS A 89 -15.77 2.84 16.96
N LEU A 90 -15.51 1.83 16.13
CA LEU A 90 -16.25 0.58 16.15
C LEU A 90 -15.81 -0.30 17.32
N SER A 91 -16.76 -1.08 17.85
CA SER A 91 -16.44 -2.11 18.84
C SER A 91 -15.64 -3.23 18.20
N ILE A 92 -14.69 -3.82 18.95
CA ILE A 92 -13.91 -4.97 18.52
C ILE A 92 -14.85 -6.13 18.15
N ALA A 93 -14.81 -6.56 16.90
CA ALA A 93 -15.56 -7.72 16.43
C ALA A 93 -14.99 -9.02 17.02
N LYS A 94 -15.83 -10.05 17.14
CA LYS A 94 -15.34 -11.41 17.44
C LYS A 94 -14.63 -11.95 16.21
N PHE A 95 -13.42 -12.45 16.37
CA PHE A 95 -12.63 -13.07 15.30
C PHE A 95 -12.04 -14.41 15.75
N GLN A 96 -11.68 -15.24 14.78
CA GLN A 96 -11.01 -16.52 15.03
C GLN A 96 -9.50 -16.33 15.08
N VAL A 97 -8.84 -17.05 15.98
CA VAL A 97 -7.38 -17.08 16.05
C VAL A 97 -6.82 -17.76 14.80
N ILE A 98 -5.82 -17.15 14.19
CA ILE A 98 -5.04 -17.75 13.11
C ILE A 98 -3.63 -18.01 13.66
N GLY A 99 -3.33 -19.27 13.96
CA GLY A 99 -2.01 -19.67 14.46
C GLY A 99 -0.93 -19.42 13.42
N SER A 100 0.02 -18.55 13.74
CA SER A 100 1.15 -18.21 12.89
C SER A 100 2.33 -17.72 13.74
N THR A 101 3.50 -17.64 13.14
CA THR A 101 4.70 -17.06 13.74
C THR A 101 5.11 -15.82 12.96
N LEU A 102 5.29 -14.70 13.65
CA LEU A 102 5.86 -13.51 13.03
C LEU A 102 7.39 -13.63 12.94
N PRO A 103 8.00 -13.02 11.91
CA PRO A 103 9.45 -12.94 11.81
C PRO A 103 10.04 -12.20 13.02
N ASN A 104 11.23 -12.61 13.45
CA ASN A 104 11.96 -11.93 14.50
C ASN A 104 12.54 -10.60 13.96
N ILE A 105 11.78 -9.52 14.13
CA ILE A 105 12.14 -8.17 13.68
C ILE A 105 12.15 -7.25 14.89
N SER A 106 13.16 -6.39 15.00
CA SER A 106 13.17 -5.34 16.02
C SER A 106 12.04 -4.35 15.72
N PHE A 107 11.24 -4.03 16.73
CA PHE A 107 10.18 -3.03 16.57
C PHE A 107 10.76 -1.68 16.15
N ASP A 108 11.99 -1.34 16.55
CA ASP A 108 12.64 -0.08 16.18
C ASP A 108 13.00 0.02 14.69
N ASP A 109 13.15 -1.14 14.02
CA ASP A 109 13.46 -1.21 12.58
C ASP A 109 12.20 -1.02 11.71
N LEU A 110 11.01 -1.02 12.31
CA LEU A 110 9.73 -0.92 11.60
C LEU A 110 9.26 0.53 11.43
N GLY A 111 8.81 0.86 10.22
CA GLY A 111 8.06 2.09 9.95
C GLY A 111 6.69 2.08 10.63
N THR A 112 6.05 3.24 10.74
CA THR A 112 4.76 3.41 11.44
C THR A 112 3.67 2.44 10.97
N ASN A 113 3.51 2.28 9.65
CA ASN A 113 2.50 1.38 9.08
C ASN A 113 2.84 -0.09 9.32
N GLN A 114 4.13 -0.44 9.30
CA GLN A 114 4.59 -1.80 9.58
C GLN A 114 4.41 -2.17 11.05
N LYS A 115 4.66 -1.23 11.98
CA LYS A 115 4.37 -1.40 13.41
C LYS A 115 2.89 -1.67 13.64
N TYR A 116 2.02 -0.91 12.96
CA TYR A 116 0.58 -1.12 13.08
C TYR A 116 0.14 -2.48 12.54
N LEU A 117 0.64 -2.88 11.36
CA LEU A 117 0.39 -4.21 10.81
C LEU A 117 0.90 -5.33 11.74
N PHE A 118 2.09 -5.16 12.31
CA PHE A 118 2.67 -6.10 13.25
C PHE A 118 1.79 -6.28 14.49
N ASP A 119 1.31 -5.18 15.09
CA ASP A 119 0.41 -5.21 16.23
C ASP A 119 -0.92 -5.93 15.89
N ILE A 120 -1.48 -5.68 14.70
CA ILE A 120 -2.71 -6.35 14.21
C ILE A 120 -2.47 -7.86 14.08
N CYS A 121 -1.37 -8.27 13.45
CA CYS A 121 -1.03 -9.69 13.31
C CYS A 121 -0.86 -10.37 14.66
N GLN A 122 -0.18 -9.73 15.61
CA GLN A 122 -0.05 -10.24 16.98
C GLN A 122 -1.42 -10.39 17.67
N ALA A 123 -2.32 -9.42 17.48
CA ALA A 123 -3.67 -9.51 18.04
C ALA A 123 -4.47 -10.69 17.48
N ILE A 124 -4.34 -10.98 16.18
CA ILE A 124 -4.98 -12.13 15.53
C ILE A 124 -4.40 -13.45 16.03
N ILE A 125 -3.07 -13.55 16.13
CA ILE A 125 -2.37 -14.76 16.60
C ILE A 125 -2.71 -15.06 18.06
N ASN A 126 -2.78 -14.03 18.91
CA ASN A 126 -3.07 -14.19 20.33
C ASN A 126 -4.58 -14.27 20.63
N GLY A 127 -5.44 -13.92 19.67
CA GLY A 127 -6.89 -13.87 19.88
C GLY A 127 -7.38 -12.69 20.69
N THR A 128 -6.55 -11.67 20.89
CA THR A 128 -6.84 -10.53 21.77
C THR A 128 -6.41 -9.22 21.12
N CYS A 129 -7.32 -8.26 20.99
CA CYS A 129 -7.03 -6.91 20.53
C CYS A 129 -7.10 -5.93 21.70
N SER A 130 -6.04 -5.15 21.93
CA SER A 130 -6.02 -4.15 22.99
C SER A 130 -6.88 -2.93 22.61
N GLU A 131 -7.40 -2.22 23.62
CA GLU A 131 -8.17 -0.99 23.39
C GLU A 131 -7.32 0.11 22.72
N SER A 132 -6.03 0.16 23.03
CA SER A 132 -5.09 1.09 22.39
C SER A 132 -4.87 0.78 20.90
N LEU A 133 -4.91 -0.49 20.52
CA LEU A 133 -4.82 -0.91 19.13
C LEU A 133 -6.13 -0.66 18.39
N SER A 134 -7.28 -1.00 19.02
CA SER A 134 -8.60 -0.86 18.38
C SER A 134 -8.99 0.59 18.13
N LYS A 135 -8.51 1.53 18.95
CA LYS A 135 -8.79 2.97 18.81
C LYS A 135 -7.73 3.72 18.00
N ARG A 136 -6.75 3.01 17.43
CA ARG A 136 -5.69 3.65 16.65
C ARG A 136 -6.27 4.12 15.31
N ASN A 137 -6.15 5.41 15.03
CA ASN A 137 -6.59 5.97 13.75
C ASN A 137 -5.64 5.46 12.63
N PRO A 138 -6.16 4.79 11.58
CA PRO A 138 -5.35 4.26 10.48
C PRO A 138 -4.78 5.35 9.55
N GLY A 139 -5.16 6.61 9.74
CA GLY A 139 -4.85 7.72 8.85
C GLY A 139 -5.90 7.90 7.75
N MET A 140 -5.65 8.82 6.82
CA MET A 140 -6.52 8.98 5.66
C MET A 140 -6.38 7.76 4.74
N LEU A 141 -7.52 7.17 4.40
CA LEU A 141 -7.60 6.19 3.32
C LEU A 141 -7.36 6.93 2.01
N ASN A 142 -6.27 6.63 1.33
CA ASN A 142 -6.00 7.10 -0.02
C ASN A 142 -5.69 5.88 -0.87
N HIS A 143 -6.24 5.85 -2.09
CA HIS A 143 -5.94 4.82 -3.08
C HIS A 143 -5.08 5.39 -4.22
#